data_AF-A0A4P5ZGD1-F1
#
_entry.id   AF-A0A4P5ZGD1-F1
#
_cell.length_a   1.000
_cell.length_b   1.000
_cell.length_c   1.000
_cell.angle_alpha   90.00
_cell.angle_beta   90.00
_cell.angle_gamma   90.00
#
_symmetry.space_group_name_H-M   'P 1'
#
loop_
_entity.id
_entity.type
_entity.pdbx_description
1 polymer ?
#
loop_
_entity_poly.entity_id
_entity_poly.type
_entity_poly.pdbx_seq_one_letter_code
_entity_poly.pdbx_strand_id
1 'polypeptide(L)' 'MKGADLRGADLRGAKLIYTNLDGANLKGANLKGVILFAVNLNQANLVGTDLSETTLIKTDTRYTILSESEENQDIKY' A
#
# COMPACT_ATOMS: atom_id res chain seq x y z
N MET A 1 3.36 -4.67 -11.42
CA MET A 1 3.16 -3.33 -12.00
C MET A 1 3.84 -2.33 -11.08
N LYS A 2 5.15 -2.11 -11.25
CA LYS A 2 5.91 -1.16 -10.43
C LYS A 2 5.34 0.26 -10.64
N GLY A 3 5.15 1.03 -9.58
CA GLY A 3 4.63 2.39 -9.63
C GLY A 3 3.18 2.49 -10.10
N ALA A 4 2.39 1.42 -9.99
CA ALA A 4 0.99 1.43 -10.43
C ALA A 4 0.16 2.44 -9.63
N ASP A 5 -0.76 3.12 -10.31
CA ASP A 5 -1.80 3.92 -9.65
C ASP A 5 -3.04 3.05 -9.43
N LEU A 6 -3.29 2.73 -8.15
CA LEU A 6 -4.40 1.90 -7.67
C LEU A 6 -5.19 2.64 -6.59
N ARG A 7 -5.17 3.98 -6.61
CA ARG A 7 -5.89 4.80 -5.64
C ARG A 7 -7.37 4.46 -5.63
N GLY A 8 -7.93 4.19 -4.45
CA GLY A 8 -9.34 3.84 -4.27
C GLY A 8 -9.77 2.52 -4.93
N ALA A 9 -8.84 1.70 -5.44
CA ALA A 9 -9.20 0.44 -6.09
C ALA A 9 -9.85 -0.53 -5.11
N ASP A 10 -10.92 -1.20 -5.53
CA ASP A 10 -11.50 -2.32 -4.79
C ASP A 10 -10.80 -3.63 -5.21
N LEU A 11 -10.01 -4.19 -4.30
CA LEU A 11 -9.21 -5.39 -4.51
C LEU A 11 -9.67 -6.53 -3.58
N ARG A 12 -10.83 -6.41 -2.94
CA ARG A 12 -11.35 -7.41 -1.99
C ARG A 12 -11.36 -8.82 -2.59
N GLY A 13 -10.85 -9.78 -1.83
CA GLY A 13 -10.76 -11.19 -2.25
C GLY A 13 -9.73 -11.48 -3.35
N ALA A 14 -8.96 -10.48 -3.81
CA ALA A 14 -7.84 -10.72 -4.72
C ALA A 14 -6.80 -11.64 -4.08
N LYS A 15 -6.10 -12.40 -4.93
CA LYS A 15 -4.92 -13.17 -4.55
C LYS A 15 -3.73 -12.59 -5.30
N LEU A 16 -2.92 -11.78 -4.62
CA LEU A 16 -1.69 -11.25 -5.21
C LEU A 16 -0.53 -12.13 -4.77
N ILE A 17 0.05 -12.83 -5.73
CA ILE A 17 1.10 -13.82 -5.50
C ILE A 17 2.29 -13.43 -6.37
N TYR A 18 3.49 -13.33 -5.79
CA TYR A 18 4.73 -12.96 -6.49
C TYR A 18 4.64 -11.64 -7.28
N THR A 19 3.79 -10.71 -6.85
CA THR A 19 3.52 -9.46 -7.57
C THR A 19 4.47 -8.36 -7.12
N ASN A 20 5.01 -7.59 -8.07
CA ASN A 20 5.79 -6.40 -7.77
C ASN A 20 4.90 -5.14 -7.82
N LEU A 21 4.66 -4.54 -6.66
CA LEU A 21 3.96 -3.27 -6.40
C LEU A 21 4.89 -2.23 -5.76
N ASP A 22 6.21 -2.34 -5.98
CA ASP A 22 7.18 -1.33 -5.55
C ASP A 22 6.76 0.06 -6.06
N GLY A 23 6.66 1.03 -5.14
CA GLY A 23 6.22 2.40 -5.41
C GLY A 23 4.75 2.56 -5.82
N ALA A 24 3.92 1.52 -5.69
CA ALA A 24 2.51 1.62 -6.08
C ALA A 24 1.74 2.60 -5.18
N ASN A 25 0.80 3.32 -5.77
CA ASN A 25 -0.11 4.19 -5.02
C ASN A 25 -1.42 3.45 -4.74
N LEU A 26 -1.57 2.95 -3.52
CA LEU A 26 -2.75 2.25 -3.02
C LEU A 26 -3.59 3.14 -2.10
N LYS A 27 -3.36 4.47 -2.09
CA LYS A 27 -4.07 5.39 -1.18
C LYS A 27 -5.59 5.19 -1.28
N GLY A 28 -6.22 4.89 -0.16
CA GLY A 28 -7.67 4.65 -0.07
C GLY A 28 -8.17 3.35 -0.70
N ALA A 29 -7.29 2.43 -1.14
CA ALA A 29 -7.72 1.17 -1.74
C ALA A 29 -8.36 0.23 -0.70
N ASN A 30 -9.20 -0.69 -1.16
CA ASN A 30 -9.80 -1.72 -0.33
C ASN A 30 -9.07 -3.06 -0.55
N LEU A 31 -8.19 -3.42 0.39
CA LEU A 31 -7.49 -4.71 0.41
C LEU A 31 -8.14 -5.69 1.40
N LYS A 32 -9.37 -5.44 1.87
CA LYS A 32 -9.99 -6.26 2.89
C LYS A 32 -10.03 -7.75 2.47
N GLY A 33 -9.48 -8.61 3.34
CA GLY A 33 -9.46 -10.07 3.12
C GLY A 33 -8.49 -10.55 2.03
N VAL A 34 -7.60 -9.69 1.52
CA VAL A 34 -6.67 -10.06 0.45
C VAL A 34 -5.54 -10.95 0.96
N ILE A 35 -5.09 -11.89 0.12
CA ILE A 35 -3.87 -12.66 0.37
C ILE A 35 -2.73 -12.04 -0.45
N LEU A 36 -1.74 -11.50 0.24
CA LEU A 36 -0.49 -10.98 -0.33
C LEU A 36 0.64 -11.97 -0.03
N PHE A 37 0.97 -12.82 -1.00
CA PHE A 37 2.03 -13.82 -0.87
C PHE A 37 3.25 -13.45 -1.73
N ALA A 38 4.40 -13.25 -1.09
CA ALA A 38 5.65 -12.86 -1.74
C ALA A 38 5.49 -11.60 -2.62
N VAL A 39 4.71 -10.63 -2.15
CA VAL A 39 4.48 -9.36 -2.84
C VAL A 39 5.56 -8.36 -2.43
N ASN A 40 6.02 -7.53 -3.37
CA ASN A 40 6.86 -6.39 -3.04
C ASN A 40 5.99 -5.12 -2.99
N LEU A 41 5.77 -4.57 -1.81
CA LEU A 41 5.08 -3.29 -1.55
C LEU A 41 6.05 -2.19 -1.12
N ASN A 42 7.35 -2.32 -1.42
CA ASN A 42 8.31 -1.31 -1.00
C ASN A 42 7.94 0.07 -1.54
N GLN A 43 8.08 1.11 -0.72
CA GLN A 43 7.73 2.49 -1.10
C GLN A 43 6.26 2.68 -1.51
N ALA A 44 5.38 1.70 -1.31
CA ALA A 44 3.98 1.84 -1.68
C ALA A 44 3.27 2.82 -0.74
N ASN A 45 2.39 3.65 -1.30
CA ASN A 45 1.53 4.51 -0.54
C ASN A 45 0.28 3.74 -0.11
N LEU A 46 0.19 3.41 1.17
CA LEU A 46 -0.91 2.68 1.79
C LEU A 46 -1.81 3.58 2.66
N VAL A 47 -1.67 4.90 2.59
CA VAL A 47 -2.47 5.85 3.37
C VAL A 47 -3.97 5.60 3.15
N GLY A 48 -4.71 5.37 4.24
CA GLY A 48 -6.15 5.12 4.18
C GLY A 48 -6.56 3.82 3.49
N THR A 49 -5.64 2.90 3.21
CA THR A 49 -5.96 1.59 2.64
C THR A 49 -6.65 0.72 3.70
N ASP A 50 -7.76 0.07 3.34
CA ASP A 50 -8.37 -0.93 4.22
C ASP A 50 -7.61 -2.25 4.12
N LEU A 51 -6.75 -2.51 5.10
CA LEU A 51 -5.99 -3.75 5.24
C LEU A 51 -6.65 -4.75 6.20
N SER A 52 -7.89 -4.51 6.62
CA SER A 52 -8.60 -5.43 7.53
C SER A 52 -8.65 -6.83 6.96
N GLU A 53 -8.40 -7.86 7.78
CA GLU A 53 -8.40 -9.26 7.33
C GLU A 53 -7.37 -9.59 6.21
N THR A 54 -6.48 -8.66 5.85
CA THR A 54 -5.41 -8.90 4.86
C THR A 54 -4.33 -9.79 5.46
N THR A 55 -3.90 -10.78 4.68
CA THR A 55 -2.82 -11.69 5.07
C THR A 55 -1.54 -11.32 4.32
N LEU A 56 -0.50 -10.94 5.06
CA LEU A 56 0.83 -10.61 4.54
C LEU A 56 1.79 -11.79 4.76
N ILE A 57 2.09 -12.58 3.72
CA ILE A 57 3.01 -13.71 3.80
C ILE A 57 4.22 -13.43 2.91
N LYS A 58 5.42 -13.38 3.49
CA LYS A 58 6.68 -13.08 2.76
C LYS A 58 6.61 -11.77 1.94
N THR A 59 5.71 -10.86 2.33
CA THR A 59 5.49 -9.60 1.62
C THR A 59 6.45 -8.55 2.17
N ASP A 60 7.16 -7.88 1.28
CA ASP A 60 8.12 -6.84 1.62
C ASP A 60 7.38 -5.49 1.69
N THR A 61 7.42 -4.83 2.84
CA THR A 61 6.68 -3.58 3.11
C THR A 61 7.61 -2.45 3.55
N ARG A 62 8.90 -2.56 3.23
CA ARG A 62 9.89 -1.54 3.63
C ARG A 62 9.56 -0.20 2.99
N TYR A 63 9.70 0.87 3.76
CA TYR A 63 9.44 2.24 3.31
C TYR A 63 8.00 2.47 2.82
N THR A 64 7.04 1.61 3.18
CA THR A 64 5.63 1.90 2.92
C THR A 64 5.19 3.17 3.67
N ILE A 65 4.31 3.94 3.04
CA ILE A 65 3.77 5.17 3.60
C ILE A 65 2.38 4.86 4.15
N LEU A 66 2.19 5.01 5.46
CA LEU A 66 0.93 4.69 6.16
C LEU A 66 0.19 5.91 6.70
N SER A 67 0.87 7.05 6.81
CA SER A 67 0.28 8.34 7.19
C SER A 67 0.67 9.40 6.16
N GLU A 68 -0.13 10.47 6.06
CA GLU A 68 0.35 11.67 5.37
C GLU A 68 1.57 12.21 6.12
N SER A 69 2.58 12.68 5.38
CA SER A 69 3.67 13.43 5.99
C SER A 69 3.11 14.77 6.46
N GLU A 70 3.33 15.12 7.72
CA GLU A 70 3.09 16.49 8.18
C GLU A 70 3.99 17.42 7.37
N GLU A 71 3.40 18.23 6.49
CA GLU A 71 4.08 19.42 5.98
C GLU A 71 4.32 20.33 7.18
N ASN A 72 5.54 20.31 7.71
CA ASN A 72 6.01 21.35 8.62
C ASN A 72 5.89 22.67 7.87
N GLN A 73 4.82 23.42 8.12
CA GLN A 73 4.73 24.80 7.68
C GLN A 73 5.89 25.53 8.35
N ASP A 74 6.86 25.96 7.54
CA ASP A 74 8.02 26.72 7.97
C ASP A 74 7.57 27.81 8.96
N ILE A 75 8.02 27.69 10.21
CA ILE A 75 7.88 28.75 11.20
C ILE A 75 8.73 29.90 10.68
N LYS A 76 8.05 30.85 10.05
CA LYS A 76 8.62 32.11 9.61
C LYS A 76 8.84 32.98 10.85
N TYR A 77 10.07 33.00 11.36
CA TYR A 77 10.53 34.02 12.30
C TYR A 77 10.87 35.31 11.55
#